data_AF-W6TRM0-F1
#
_entry.id   AF-W6TRM0-F1
#
_cell.length_a   1.000
_cell.length_b   1.000
_cell.length_c   1.000
_cell.angle_alpha   90.00
_cell.angle_beta   90.00
_cell.angle_gamma   90.00
#
_symmetry.space_group_name_H-M   'P 1'
#
loop_
_entity.id
_entity.type
_entity.pdbx_description
1 polymer ?
#
loop_
_entity_poly.entity_id
_entity_poly.type
_entity_poly.pdbx_seq_one_letter_code
_entity_poly.pdbx_strand_id
1 'polypeptide(L)' 'MFKELLRQEPNREGILFIRSDNEVSLRAHEKMETHKVSSFNFNNADFDIFAYLFTSTED' A
#
# COMPACT_ATOMS: atom_id res chain seq x y z
N MET A 1 -6.95 4.60 -12.76
CA MET A 1 -7.93 4.57 -11.66
C MET A 1 -7.35 5.17 -10.38
N PHE A 2 -6.25 4.63 -9.82
CA PHE A 2 -5.66 5.17 -8.57
C PHE A 2 -5.29 6.67 -8.63
N LYS A 3 -4.68 7.13 -9.73
CA LYS A 3 -4.39 8.57 -9.92
C LYS A 3 -5.62 9.49 -9.88
N GLU A 4 -6.78 9.01 -10.31
CA GLU A 4 -8.03 9.80 -10.25
C GLU A 4 -8.55 9.87 -8.81
N LEU A 5 -8.40 8.79 -8.04
CA LEU A 5 -8.72 8.79 -6.60
C LEU A 5 -7.87 9.82 -5.86
N LEU A 6 -6.56 9.88 -6.14
CA LEU A 6 -5.65 10.87 -5.54
C LEU A 6 -6.05 12.31 -5.88
N ARG A 7 -6.62 12.55 -7.06
CA ARG A 7 -7.07 13.88 -7.48
C ARG A 7 -8.35 14.31 -6.77
N GLN A 8 -9.26 13.38 -6.49
CA GLN A 8 -10.53 13.66 -5.82
C GLN A 8 -10.37 13.78 -4.30
N GLU A 9 -9.46 13.00 -3.72
CA GLU A 9 -9.24 12.90 -2.28
C GLU A 9 -7.76 13.17 -1.96
N PRO A 10 -7.29 14.42 -2.15
CA PRO A 10 -5.91 14.77 -1.82
C PRO A 10 -5.66 14.50 -0.34
N ASN A 11 -4.48 13.96 -0.02
CA ASN A 11 -4.02 13.61 1.34
C ASN A 11 -4.69 12.39 1.96
N ARG A 12 -5.44 11.59 1.19
CA ARG A 12 -5.97 10.32 1.66
C ARG A 12 -4.85 9.30 1.80
N GLU A 13 -4.68 8.79 3.02
CA GLU A 13 -3.81 7.66 3.30
C GLU A 13 -4.47 6.34 2.89
N GLY A 14 -3.65 5.41 2.41
CA GLY A 14 -4.07 4.05 2.07
C GLY A 14 -3.13 3.02 2.68
N ILE A 15 -3.69 1.98 3.28
CA ILE A 15 -2.95 0.84 3.81
C ILE A 15 -3.45 -0.46 3.19
N LEU A 16 -2.52 -1.33 2.80
CA LEU A 16 -2.80 -2.63 2.22
C LEU A 16 -2.10 -3.73 3.02
N PHE A 17 -2.79 -4.84 3.18
CA PHE A 17 -2.27 -6.06 3.80
C PHE A 17 -2.32 -7.16 2.76
N ILE A 18 -1.15 -7.68 2.36
CA ILE A 18 -1.04 -8.70 1.32
C ILE A 18 -0.28 -9.88 1.93
N ARG A 19 -0.80 -11.11 1.77
CA ARG A 19 -0.01 -12.29 2.15
C ARG A 19 1.30 -12.31 1.37
N SER A 20 2.41 -12.56 2.06
CA SER A 20 3.75 -12.50 1.47
C SER A 20 3.97 -13.56 0.37
N ASP A 21 3.14 -14.61 0.33
CA ASP A 21 3.15 -15.66 -0.71
C ASP A 21 2.24 -15.36 -1.92
N ASN A 22 1.56 -14.21 -1.95
CA ASN A 22 0.67 -13.83 -3.05
C ASN A 22 1.39 -12.93 -4.07
N GLU A 23 2.29 -13.52 -4.86
CA GLU A 23 3.10 -12.82 -5.87
C GLU A 23 2.26 -12.02 -6.87
N VAL A 24 1.08 -12.53 -7.25
CA VAL A 24 0.19 -11.85 -8.21
C VAL A 24 -0.34 -10.55 -7.63
N SER A 25 -0.77 -10.57 -6.37
CA SER A 25 -1.24 -9.38 -5.67
C SER A 25 -0.11 -8.37 -5.44
N LEU A 26 1.08 -8.84 -5.06
CA LEU A 26 2.25 -7.99 -4.87
C LEU A 26 2.60 -7.24 -6.16
N ARG A 27 2.72 -7.94 -7.29
CA ARG A 27 3.01 -7.32 -8.61
C ARG A 27 1.92 -6.37 -9.09
N ALA A 28 0.66 -6.64 -8.76
CA ALA A 28 -0.45 -5.76 -9.14
C ALA A 28 -0.37 -4.39 -8.44
N HIS A 29 0.14 -4.35 -7.21
CA HIS A 29 0.21 -3.15 -6.38
C HIS A 29 1.54 -2.40 -6.45
N GLU A 30 2.61 -2.99 -7.02
CA GLU A 30 3.88 -2.28 -7.30
C GLU A 30 3.68 -0.96 -8.08
N LYS A 31 2.69 -0.91 -8.97
CA LYS A 31 2.39 0.28 -9.80
C LYS A 31 1.62 1.38 -9.08
N MET A 32 1.17 1.14 -7.84
CA MET A 32 0.38 2.11 -7.06
C MET A 32 1.25 3.04 -6.21
N GLU A 33 2.57 3.05 -6.40
CA GLU A 33 3.52 3.87 -5.62
C GLU A 33 3.40 3.63 -4.11
N THR A 34 2.88 2.47 -3.71
CA THR A 34 2.80 2.03 -2.32
C THR A 34 4.13 1.40 -1.91
N HIS A 35 4.61 1.70 -0.71
CA HIS A 35 5.85 1.15 -0.17
C HIS A 35 5.58 0.13 0.93
N LYS A 36 6.36 -0.95 1.00
CA LYS A 36 6.30 -1.87 2.14
C LYS A 36 6.79 -1.14 3.39
N VAL A 37 5.95 -1.05 4.41
CA VAL A 37 6.24 -0.33 5.66
C VAL A 37 6.43 -1.26 6.85
N SER A 38 5.89 -2.48 6.80
CA SER A 38 6.02 -3.46 7.88
C SER A 38 5.60 -4.87 7.42
N SER A 39 5.65 -5.82 8.33
CA SER A 39 5.12 -7.17 8.17
C SER A 39 4.67 -7.76 9.50
N PHE A 40 3.73 -8.70 9.48
CA PHE A 40 3.27 -9.40 10.67
C PHE A 40 2.86 -10.84 10.33
N ASN A 41 2.88 -11.70 11.35
CA ASN A 41 2.34 -13.05 11.25
C ASN A 41 0.92 -13.08 11.85
N PHE A 42 -0.02 -13.68 11.13
CA PHE A 42 -1.38 -13.90 11.61
C PHE A 42 -1.93 -15.21 11.06
N ASN A 43 -2.53 -16.03 11.93
CA ASN A 43 -3.05 -17.35 11.57
C ASN A 43 -2.05 -18.23 10.80
N ASN A 44 -0.79 -18.23 11.25
CA ASN A 44 0.27 -19.04 10.67
C ASN A 44 0.60 -18.68 9.19
N ALA A 45 0.33 -17.43 8.80
CA ALA A 45 0.68 -16.86 7.51
C ALA A 45 1.36 -15.50 7.69
N ASP A 46 2.31 -15.19 6.81
CA ASP A 46 3.01 -13.92 6.80
C ASP A 46 2.30 -12.92 5.89
N PHE A 47 2.21 -11.69 6.36
CA PHE A 47 1.59 -10.58 5.65
C PHE A 47 2.56 -9.41 5.56
N ASP A 48 2.65 -8.85 4.37
CA ASP A 48 3.35 -7.60 4.08
C ASP A 48 2.36 -6.44 4.14
N ILE A 49 2.77 -5.37 4.82
CA ILE A 49 2.00 -4.14 4.97
C ILE A 49 2.57 -3.11 3.99
N PHE A 50 1.73 -2.60 3.11
CA PHE A 50 2.06 -1.54 2.17
C PHE A 50 1.28 -0.28 2.52
N ALA A 51 1.93 0.87 2.46
CA ALA A 51 1.27 2.15 2.65
C ALA A 51 1.52 3.09 1.47
N TYR A 52 0.48 3.83 1.12
CA TYR A 52 0.60 5.07 0.38
C TYR A 52 0.61 6.21 1.39
N LEU A 53 1.76 6.84 1.56
CA LEU A 53 1.95 7.98 2.44
C LEU A 53 1.97 9.24 1.56
N PHE A 54 1.09 10.19 1.83
CA PHE A 54 1.25 11.51 1.24
C PHE A 54 2.37 12.24 1.99
N THR A 55 3.38 12.73 1.28
CA THR A 55 4.28 13.73 1.86
C THR A 55 3.56 15.07 1.79
N SER A 56 3.13 15.60 2.93
CA SER A 56 2.79 17.01 2.99
C SER A 56 4.08 17.78 2.70
N THR A 57 4.15 18.44 1.56
CA THR A 57 5.06 19.57 1.42
C THR A 57 4.48 20.69 2.28
N GLU A 58 4.74 20.63 3.58
CA GLU A 58 4.69 21.81 4.43
C GLU A 58 6.02 22.56 4.21
N ASP A 59 5.95 23.60 3.37
CA ASP A 59 6.89 24.74 3.39
C ASP A 59 6.39 25.78 4.41
#